data_AF-A0A0Q4KKZ4-F1
#
_entry.id   AF-A0A0Q4KKZ4-F1
#
_cell.length_a   1.000
_cell.length_b   1.000
_cell.length_c   1.000
_cell.angle_alpha   90.00
_cell.angle_beta   90.00
_cell.angle_gamma   90.00
#
_symmetry.space_group_name_H-M   'P 1'
#
loop_
_entity.id
_entity.type
_entity.pdbx_description
1 polymer ?
#
loop_
_entity_poly.entity_id
_entity_poly.type
_entity_poly.pdbx_seq_one_letter_code
_entity_poly.pdbx_strand_id
1 'polypeptide(L)'
;MSGRKRWPHLEQMVGTGSPLGKDAEPMQWARRGKGATDEPIMSSDIPGISSVQTEVLRQWASGNPRVAALTIFGSRARGTHRPGSDLDVAIELTEDTRETAAGIWTLKRQGWNGTLSEQIGLDVRLVRLTDDDDGGIGAGVSADGIEVFRR
;
A
#
# COMPACT_ATOMS: atom_id res chain seq x y z
N MET A 1 -32.76 39.77 -27.23
CA MET A 1 -32.67 38.45 -27.88
C MET A 1 -32.21 37.47 -26.82
N SER A 2 -33.14 36.77 -26.19
CA SER A 2 -32.91 35.85 -25.09
C SER A 2 -33.60 34.53 -25.40
N GLY A 3 -32.97 33.41 -25.03
CA GLY A 3 -33.64 32.13 -24.89
C GLY A 3 -33.28 31.06 -25.92
N ARG A 4 -32.38 30.16 -25.52
CA ARG A 4 -32.48 28.69 -25.61
C ARG A 4 -31.23 28.14 -24.89
N LYS A 5 -31.33 27.32 -23.86
CA LYS A 5 -31.83 25.93 -23.96
C LYS A 5 -32.60 25.49 -22.71
N ARG A 6 -33.69 24.79 -23.01
CA ARG A 6 -34.52 23.97 -22.13
C ARG A 6 -33.73 22.75 -21.64
N TRP A 7 -33.90 22.42 -20.38
CA TRP A 7 -33.75 21.06 -19.84
C TRP A 7 -35.15 20.56 -19.48
N PRO A 8 -35.57 19.35 -19.88
CA PRO A 8 -36.84 18.80 -19.44
C PRO A 8 -36.73 18.26 -18.01
N HIS A 9 -37.52 18.91 -17.15
CA HIS A 9 -38.39 18.42 -16.07
C HIS A 9 -38.07 17.15 -15.28
N LEU A 10 -38.09 17.34 -13.95
CA LEU A 10 -38.43 16.38 -12.91
C LEU A 10 -39.82 15.75 -13.13
N GLU A 11 -40.01 14.53 -12.63
CA GLU A 11 -41.05 14.18 -11.63
C GLU A 11 -40.73 12.78 -11.06
N GLN A 12 -40.30 12.70 -9.80
CA GLN A 12 -41.10 12.43 -8.59
C GLN A 12 -41.54 10.97 -8.43
N MET A 13 -40.87 10.27 -7.51
CA MET A 13 -41.55 9.35 -6.59
C MET A 13 -40.96 9.52 -5.19
N VAL A 14 -41.83 9.98 -4.29
CA VAL A 14 -41.62 10.06 -2.84
C VAL A 14 -41.84 8.66 -2.27
N GLY A 15 -40.91 8.17 -1.46
CA GLY A 15 -41.02 6.87 -0.79
C GLY A 15 -40.06 6.80 0.39
N THR A 16 -40.62 7.04 1.57
CA THR A 16 -40.02 6.99 2.90
C THR A 16 -39.16 5.76 3.17
N GLY A 17 -37.99 5.95 3.79
CA GLY A 17 -37.26 4.84 4.42
C GLY A 17 -35.79 5.12 4.69
N SER A 18 -35.48 5.84 5.77
CA SER A 18 -34.25 5.54 6.50
C SER A 18 -34.39 4.14 7.10
N PRO A 19 -33.37 3.30 6.93
CA PRO A 19 -32.73 2.78 8.11
C PRO A 19 -31.20 2.93 8.03
N LEU A 20 -30.67 3.45 9.14
CA LEU A 20 -29.30 3.21 9.59
C LEU A 20 -28.96 1.72 9.43
N GLY A 21 -28.21 1.38 8.38
CA GLY A 21 -27.44 0.16 8.31
C GLY A 21 -26.17 0.32 9.13
N LYS A 22 -26.31 0.23 10.46
CA LYS A 22 -25.24 -0.30 11.30
C LYS A 22 -25.04 -1.74 10.82
N ASP A 23 -23.82 -2.08 10.41
CA ASP A 23 -23.25 -3.44 10.26
C ASP A 23 -22.18 -3.42 9.15
N ALA A 24 -21.18 -2.54 9.28
CA ALA A 24 -19.85 -2.86 8.78
C ALA A 24 -19.15 -3.56 9.96
N GLU A 25 -19.14 -4.89 9.96
CA GLU A 25 -18.41 -5.65 10.95
C GLU A 25 -16.94 -5.22 10.93
N PRO A 26 -16.37 -4.74 12.06
CA PRO A 26 -14.93 -4.56 12.15
C PRO A 26 -14.27 -5.95 12.07
N MET A 27 -13.32 -6.11 11.15
CA MET A 27 -12.52 -7.34 10.98
C MET A 27 -12.02 -7.85 12.33
N GLN A 28 -12.60 -8.97 12.77
CA GLN A 28 -12.34 -9.62 14.04
C GLN A 28 -11.00 -10.36 14.01
N TRP A 29 -9.86 -9.70 14.24
CA TRP A 29 -8.59 -10.42 14.48
C TRP A 29 -8.21 -10.50 15.97
N ALA A 30 -8.99 -9.89 16.87
CA ALA A 30 -8.64 -9.80 18.28
C ALA A 30 -9.32 -10.87 19.19
N ARG A 31 -9.34 -12.17 18.84
CA ARG A 31 -9.65 -13.27 19.81
C ARG A 31 -8.97 -14.61 19.49
N ARG A 32 -8.02 -15.00 20.38
CA ARG A 32 -7.45 -16.35 20.68
C ARG A 32 -6.60 -17.03 19.58
N GLY A 33 -5.53 -17.77 19.90
CA GLY A 33 -5.03 -18.24 21.20
C GLY A 33 -3.66 -18.92 21.08
N LYS A 34 -3.06 -19.20 22.25
CA LYS A 34 -1.81 -19.97 22.44
C LYS A 34 -1.79 -21.25 21.59
N GLY A 35 -0.81 -21.35 20.69
CA GLY A 35 -0.52 -22.56 19.94
C GLY A 35 0.56 -22.26 18.91
N ALA A 36 1.83 -22.28 19.33
CA ALA A 36 2.96 -22.23 18.41
C ALA A 36 3.00 -23.54 17.61
N THR A 37 3.13 -23.46 16.28
CA THR A 37 4.20 -24.07 15.45
C THR A 37 3.84 -24.02 13.96
N ASP A 38 4.33 -23.00 13.25
CA ASP A 38 5.16 -23.06 12.01
C ASP A 38 5.21 -21.64 11.44
N GLU A 39 5.86 -20.72 12.16
CA GLU A 39 6.07 -19.35 11.68
C GLU A 39 7.30 -19.37 10.77
N PRO A 40 7.18 -19.05 9.46
CA PRO A 40 8.36 -18.75 8.67
C PRO A 40 9.06 -17.58 9.36
N ILE A 41 10.32 -17.77 9.70
CA ILE A 41 11.29 -16.73 10.07
C ILE A 41 11.03 -15.50 9.17
N MET A 42 10.99 -14.27 9.70
CA MET A 42 11.45 -12.98 9.10
C MET A 42 10.89 -11.72 9.81
N SER A 43 10.76 -11.70 11.15
CA SER A 43 10.62 -10.41 11.86
C SER A 43 12.01 -9.85 12.12
N SER A 44 12.61 -9.18 11.14
CA SER A 44 13.55 -8.11 11.48
C SER A 44 12.72 -7.03 12.16
N ASP A 45 13.01 -6.68 13.41
CA ASP A 45 12.38 -5.54 14.08
C ASP A 45 12.72 -4.27 13.29
N ILE A 46 11.84 -3.84 12.38
CA ILE A 46 12.07 -2.62 11.60
C ILE A 46 11.70 -1.43 12.49
N PRO A 47 12.63 -0.51 12.81
CA PRO A 47 12.36 0.59 13.72
C PRO A 47 11.13 1.41 13.33
N GLY A 48 10.20 1.53 14.28
CA GLY A 48 8.95 2.29 14.10
C GLY A 48 7.91 1.59 13.23
N ILE A 49 8.08 0.31 12.88
CA ILE A 49 7.12 -0.52 12.15
C ILE A 49 6.86 -1.79 12.96
N SER A 50 5.59 -2.07 13.26
CA SER A 50 5.20 -3.28 13.97
C SER A 50 5.24 -4.52 13.08
N SER A 51 5.27 -5.71 13.70
CA SER A 51 5.12 -6.98 12.99
C SER A 51 3.80 -7.05 12.22
N VAL A 52 2.71 -6.51 12.79
CA VAL A 52 1.40 -6.42 12.12
C VAL A 52 1.48 -5.58 10.84
N GLN A 53 2.14 -4.41 10.88
CA GLN A 53 2.31 -3.58 9.69
C GLN A 53 3.20 -4.24 8.63
N THR A 54 4.23 -4.96 9.07
CA THR A 54 5.10 -5.74 8.18
C THR A 54 4.32 -6.86 7.49
N GLU A 55 3.44 -7.54 8.21
CA GLU A 55 2.58 -8.57 7.65
C GLU A 55 1.54 -8.00 6.68
N VAL A 56 0.97 -6.82 6.96
CA VAL A 56 0.09 -6.11 6.01
C VAL A 56 0.82 -5.82 4.70
N LEU A 57 2.07 -5.36 4.74
CA LEU A 57 2.89 -5.13 3.54
C LEU A 57 3.14 -6.43 2.76
N ARG A 58 3.49 -7.51 3.47
CA ARG A 58 3.73 -8.83 2.87
C ARG A 58 2.46 -9.35 2.20
N GLN A 59 1.32 -9.28 2.87
CA GLN A 59 0.03 -9.72 2.35
C GLN A 59 -0.39 -8.91 1.12
N TRP A 60 -0.27 -7.57 1.18
CA TRP A 60 -0.54 -6.70 0.04
C TRP A 60 0.33 -7.06 -1.17
N ALA A 61 1.64 -7.26 -0.97
CA ALA A 61 2.56 -7.61 -2.04
C ALA A 61 2.28 -9.00 -2.62
N SER A 62 1.96 -9.99 -1.78
CA SER A 62 1.60 -11.34 -2.21
C SER A 62 0.30 -11.37 -3.02
N GLY A 63 -0.71 -10.58 -2.59
CA GLY A 63 -2.01 -10.46 -3.25
C GLY A 63 -2.01 -9.60 -4.52
N ASN A 64 -0.94 -8.83 -4.76
CA ASN A 64 -0.78 -8.03 -5.97
C ASN A 64 0.11 -8.76 -6.98
N PRO A 65 -0.45 -9.38 -8.04
CA PRO A 65 0.32 -10.21 -8.97
C PRO A 65 1.36 -9.44 -9.77
N ARG A 66 1.31 -8.10 -9.75
CA ARG A 66 2.28 -7.23 -10.43
C ARG A 66 3.50 -6.89 -9.60
N VAL A 67 3.51 -7.23 -8.31
CA VAL A 67 4.63 -6.94 -7.40
C VAL A 67 5.53 -8.17 -7.32
N ALA A 68 6.74 -8.04 -7.83
CA ALA A 68 7.77 -9.07 -7.80
C ALA A 68 8.48 -9.10 -6.44
N ALA A 69 8.84 -7.92 -5.92
CA ALA A 69 9.47 -7.76 -4.61
C ALA A 69 9.01 -6.48 -3.92
N LEU A 70 9.10 -6.45 -2.59
CA LEU A 70 8.85 -5.29 -1.74
C LEU A 70 9.95 -5.16 -0.70
N THR A 71 10.59 -3.99 -0.66
CA THR A 71 11.71 -3.68 0.22
C THR A 71 11.46 -2.37 0.96
N ILE A 72 11.56 -2.37 2.28
CA ILE A 72 11.53 -1.14 3.08
C ILE A 72 12.93 -0.56 3.09
N PHE A 73 13.05 0.76 2.92
CA PHE A 73 14.35 1.44 2.97
C PHE A 73 14.26 2.78 3.70
N GLY A 74 15.35 3.55 3.69
CA GLY A 74 15.33 4.92 4.20
C GLY A 74 15.37 5.02 5.73
N SER A 75 14.67 6.01 6.28
CA SER A 75 14.86 6.41 7.69
C SER A 75 14.41 5.36 8.71
N ARG A 76 13.36 4.59 8.39
CA ARG A 76 12.84 3.53 9.27
C ARG A 76 13.74 2.32 9.26
N ALA A 77 14.19 1.87 8.08
CA ALA A 77 15.16 0.78 7.96
C ALA A 77 16.47 1.08 8.71
N ARG A 78 16.95 2.34 8.66
CA ARG A 78 18.13 2.80 9.41
C ARG A 78 17.92 3.07 10.90
N GLY A 79 16.67 3.11 11.38
CA GLY A 79 16.36 3.52 12.75
C GLY A 79 16.53 5.00 13.06
N THR A 80 16.66 5.86 12.05
CA THR A 80 16.85 7.31 12.20
C THR A 80 15.56 8.12 11.92
N HIS A 81 14.41 7.46 11.90
CA HIS A 81 13.11 8.10 11.65
C HIS A 81 12.70 9.03 12.80
N ARG A 82 11.82 9.99 12.51
CA ARG A 82 11.21 10.88 13.50
C ARG A 82 9.73 10.52 13.66
N PRO A 83 9.06 10.95 14.75
CA PRO A 83 7.61 10.89 14.83
C PRO A 83 6.99 11.58 13.60
N GLY A 84 6.11 10.87 12.90
CA GLY A 84 5.48 11.35 11.67
C GLY A 84 6.29 11.19 10.38
N SER A 85 7.49 10.59 10.42
CA SER A 85 8.20 10.21 9.19
C SER A 85 7.38 9.25 8.34
N ASP A 86 7.48 9.40 7.03
CA ASP A 86 6.94 8.48 6.03
C ASP A 86 7.61 7.10 6.11
N LEU A 87 6.99 6.15 5.42
CA LEU A 87 7.50 4.81 5.19
C LEU A 87 7.89 4.69 3.71
N ASP A 88 9.20 4.73 3.46
CA ASP A 88 9.78 4.52 2.14
C ASP A 88 9.78 3.03 1.78
N VAL A 89 9.08 2.68 0.71
CA VAL A 89 8.95 1.29 0.22
C VAL A 89 9.29 1.24 -1.26
N ALA A 90 10.28 0.42 -1.60
CA ALA A 90 10.62 0.10 -2.98
C ALA A 90 9.88 -1.16 -3.42
N ILE A 91 9.36 -1.15 -4.65
CA ILE A 91 8.78 -2.34 -5.29
C ILE A 91 9.46 -2.63 -6.62
N GLU A 92 9.71 -3.91 -6.87
CA GLU A 92 10.00 -4.43 -8.20
C GLU A 92 8.68 -4.88 -8.83
N LEU A 93 8.49 -4.60 -10.12
CA LEU A 93 7.29 -5.01 -10.85
C LEU A 93 7.58 -6.27 -11.68
N THR A 94 6.57 -7.13 -11.85
CA THR A 94 6.72 -8.40 -12.61
C THR A 94 6.74 -8.20 -14.12
N GLU A 95 6.51 -6.98 -14.62
CA GLU A 95 6.40 -6.76 -16.06
C GLU A 95 7.76 -6.79 -16.78
N ASP A 96 7.83 -7.64 -17.82
CA ASP A 96 9.06 -7.91 -18.59
C ASP A 96 9.63 -6.70 -19.34
N THR A 97 8.81 -5.67 -19.60
CA THR A 97 9.23 -4.49 -20.36
C THR A 97 9.15 -3.23 -19.53
N ARG A 98 10.21 -2.41 -19.61
CA ARG A 98 10.33 -1.13 -18.90
C ARG A 98 9.15 -0.19 -19.18
N GLU A 99 8.68 -0.15 -20.43
CA GLU A 99 7.54 0.67 -20.86
C GLU A 99 6.24 0.22 -20.20
N THR A 100 5.93 -1.08 -20.22
CA THR A 100 4.72 -1.60 -19.57
C THR A 100 4.75 -1.36 -18.07
N ALA A 101 5.88 -1.66 -17.43
CA ALA A 101 6.09 -1.37 -16.01
C ALA A 101 5.91 0.13 -15.72
N ALA A 102 6.34 1.03 -16.61
CA ALA A 102 6.22 2.48 -16.43
C ALA A 102 4.78 2.96 -16.56
N GLY A 103 4.02 2.41 -17.52
CA GLY A 103 2.60 2.68 -17.69
C GLY A 103 1.79 2.26 -16.46
N ILE A 104 2.01 1.03 -15.98
CA ILE A 104 1.33 0.51 -14.77
C ILE A 104 1.66 1.37 -13.56
N TRP A 105 2.93 1.67 -13.37
CA TRP A 105 3.39 2.49 -12.27
C TRP A 105 2.72 3.86 -12.25
N THR A 106 2.69 4.53 -13.41
CA THR A 106 2.05 5.84 -13.57
C THR A 106 0.56 5.79 -13.22
N LEU A 107 -0.13 4.72 -13.62
CA LEU A 107 -1.57 4.57 -13.40
C LEU A 107 -1.93 4.12 -11.98
N LYS A 108 -1.08 3.32 -11.31
CA LYS A 108 -1.42 2.63 -10.07
C LYS A 108 -0.78 3.22 -8.82
N ARG A 109 0.38 3.88 -8.92
CA ARG A 109 1.16 4.37 -7.77
C ARG A 109 0.31 5.13 -6.75
N GLN A 110 -0.50 6.09 -7.20
CA GLN A 110 -1.28 6.92 -6.27
C GLN A 110 -2.31 6.08 -5.49
N GLY A 111 -3.00 5.16 -6.17
CA GLY A 111 -3.94 4.25 -5.52
C GLY A 111 -3.25 3.30 -4.56
N TRP A 112 -2.10 2.74 -4.96
CA TRP A 112 -1.32 1.85 -4.10
C TRP A 112 -0.77 2.54 -2.85
N ASN A 113 -0.24 3.76 -2.98
CA ASN A 113 0.16 4.58 -1.82
C ASN A 113 -1.03 4.79 -0.90
N GLY A 114 -2.19 5.22 -1.42
CA GLY A 114 -3.38 5.47 -0.61
C GLY A 114 -3.84 4.23 0.16
N THR A 115 -3.95 3.08 -0.52
CA THR A 115 -4.34 1.82 0.10
C THR A 115 -3.36 1.38 1.18
N LEU A 116 -2.05 1.41 0.90
CA LEU A 116 -1.06 1.01 1.90
C LEU A 116 -1.02 1.97 3.09
N SER A 117 -1.10 3.28 2.84
CA SER A 117 -1.14 4.28 3.91
C SER A 117 -2.33 4.07 4.84
N GLU A 118 -3.51 3.80 4.28
CA GLU A 118 -4.73 3.52 5.03
C GLU A 118 -4.60 2.23 5.86
N GLN A 119 -4.08 1.15 5.27
CA GLN A 119 -3.95 -0.14 5.96
C GLN A 119 -2.87 -0.12 7.06
N ILE A 120 -1.80 0.65 6.88
CA ILE A 120 -0.64 0.68 7.77
C ILE A 120 -0.77 1.78 8.83
N GLY A 121 -1.54 2.83 8.57
CA GLY A 121 -1.65 4.00 9.45
C GLY A 121 -0.39 4.89 9.45
N LEU A 122 0.42 4.80 8.40
CA LEU A 122 1.60 5.64 8.15
C LEU A 122 1.47 6.25 6.75
N ASP A 123 2.13 7.38 6.50
CA ASP A 123 2.27 7.87 5.13
C ASP A 123 3.25 6.96 4.36
N VAL A 124 2.77 6.20 3.39
CA VAL A 124 3.56 5.27 2.59
C VAL A 124 3.97 5.92 1.29
N ARG A 125 5.28 5.95 1.05
CA ARG A 125 5.87 6.41 -0.20
C ARG A 125 6.42 5.24 -0.99
N LEU A 126 5.64 4.78 -1.98
CA LEU A 126 6.13 3.79 -2.93
C LEU A 126 7.08 4.44 -3.96
N VAL A 127 8.20 3.76 -4.18
CA VAL A 127 9.10 3.95 -5.31
C VAL A 127 9.16 2.66 -6.12
N ARG A 128 9.37 2.78 -7.43
CA ARG A 128 9.58 1.63 -8.30
C ARG A 128 11.07 1.46 -8.45
N LEU A 129 11.57 0.28 -8.12
CA LEU A 129 12.94 -0.13 -8.40
C LEU A 129 13.02 -0.64 -9.84
N THR A 130 14.02 -0.19 -10.57
CA THR A 130 14.34 -0.56 -11.95
C THR A 130 15.80 -0.96 -12.02
N ASP A 131 16.14 -1.76 -13.02
CA ASP A 131 17.51 -2.25 -13.21
C ASP A 131 18.55 -1.13 -13.46
N ASP A 132 18.10 0.08 -13.81
CA ASP A 132 18.96 1.26 -14.00
C ASP A 132 19.00 2.18 -12.76
N ASP A 133 18.41 1.79 -11.62
CA ASP A 133 18.38 2.62 -10.41
C ASP A 133 19.71 2.62 -9.62
N ASP A 134 20.83 2.73 -10.32
CA ASP A 134 22.18 2.91 -9.72
C ASP A 134 22.31 4.25 -8.97
N GLY A 135 21.30 5.12 -9.06
CA GLY A 135 21.19 6.40 -8.37
C GLY A 135 20.55 6.33 -6.97
N GLY A 136 20.13 7.50 -6.45
CA GLY A 136 19.79 7.68 -5.04
C GLY A 136 18.76 6.72 -4.41
N ILE A 137 17.83 6.15 -5.19
CA ILE A 137 16.86 5.17 -4.67
C ILE A 137 17.49 3.78 -4.56
N GLY A 138 18.06 3.23 -5.64
CA GLY A 138 18.67 1.90 -5.57
C GLY A 138 19.92 1.88 -4.68
N ALA A 139 20.65 2.99 -4.57
CA ALA A 139 21.69 3.14 -3.55
C ALA A 139 21.14 3.05 -2.11
N GLY A 140 20.00 3.69 -1.84
CA GLY A 140 19.35 3.61 -0.53
C GLY A 140 18.79 2.22 -0.21
N VAL A 141 18.21 1.55 -1.21
CA VAL A 141 17.75 0.16 -1.10
C VAL A 141 18.94 -0.79 -0.90
N SER A 142 20.05 -0.60 -1.61
CA SER A 142 21.24 -1.45 -1.50
C SER A 142 21.98 -1.28 -0.17
N ALA A 143 21.98 -0.06 0.39
CA ALA A 143 22.66 0.23 1.64
C ALA A 143 21.91 -0.32 2.86
N ASP A 144 20.61 -0.06 2.94
CA ASP A 144 19.82 -0.25 4.16
C ASP A 144 18.50 -1.00 3.92
N GLY A 145 18.28 -1.56 2.72
CA GLY A 145 17.01 -2.19 2.36
C GLY A 145 16.73 -3.46 3.16
N ILE A 146 15.49 -3.58 3.61
CA ILE A 146 14.96 -4.76 4.30
C ILE A 146 13.87 -5.36 3.40
N GLU A 147 14.18 -6.49 2.75
CA GLU A 147 13.22 -7.19 1.90
C GLU A 147 12.13 -7.83 2.76
N VAL A 148 10.88 -7.49 2.47
CA VAL A 148 9.68 -7.98 3.17
C VAL A 148 9.00 -9.07 2.35
N PHE A 149 9.13 -9.01 1.02
CA PHE A 149 8.48 -9.94 0.11
C PHE A 149 9.28 -10.08 -1.19
N ARG A 150 9.30 -11.30 -1.74
CA ARG A 150 9.76 -11.64 -3.10
C ARG A 150 8.98 -12.86 -3.60
N ARG A 151 8.72 -12.93 -4.91
CA ARG A 151 8.17 -14.09 -5.61
C ARG A 151 9.07 -14.58 -6.73
#